data_AF-A0A1H5IN09-F1
#
_entry.id   AF-A0A1H5IN09-F1
#
_cell.length_a   1.000
_cell.length_b   1.000
_cell.length_c   1.000
_cell.angle_alpha   90.00
_cell.angle_beta   90.00
_cell.angle_gamma   90.00
#
_symmetry.space_group_name_H-M   'P 1'
#
loop_
_entity.id
_entity.type
_entity.pdbx_description
1 polymer ?
#
loop_
_entity_poly.entity_id
_entity_poly.type
_entity_poly.pdbx_seq_one_letter_code
_entity_poly.pdbx_strand_id
1 'polypeptide(L)'
;MTSALAKLSSAIALGLAARRSAISSEPLARFPRMEAASADLYDRFERAEKALPPPQEKRRAAINKFRNVLPLTSSEWRMVFAGLADKSERVGPILEDEQLYGRIHIEVSQRIEKRRLSRRDWLALCFSYFGYESDKPDTNPVWCLLQGDIRKGFACVKAQQTREKEWMRIVQHHKELFSERAGETLGEQMFNGEISDLSVLQTIAQIPNNSWLWHRIFSVLLSRIFNLDDEEFSKRFPDFIEIGRQHPTYMNALLSACLTRYHAATYREKPSSLLKQTALDNWGSPQIRSKQNSWLQYVEKDVCAMVVAWFAKEDLEHFFNLLKGDADVDHSRLYYWLRFANQMSYTRIVMGLDAWGDRSKDFVHFREKNKGRFSRLGGAPSHNNAVVMQIGNYFFVEFSGTGNACYVYEAIKSPFNPDKSQLELGELKQPPRALARMRHSPAPSSPTRIEGWLSKFDDELQRLGISIQTQSGFGPYSSSKQQLTSLDEQVRDAVKTVRYKIHDSRGKGGAFQVHLDSHDPPL
;
A
#
# COMPACT_ATOMS: atom_id res chain seq x y z
N MET A 1 -0.23 -77.51 -54.41
CA MET A 1 -0.66 -77.03 -53.07
C MET A 1 -0.08 -75.66 -52.66
N THR A 2 0.66 -74.94 -53.51
CA THR A 2 1.38 -73.70 -53.13
C THR A 2 0.62 -72.38 -53.37
N SER A 3 -0.40 -72.36 -54.24
CA SER A 3 -1.18 -71.15 -54.58
C SER A 3 -2.19 -70.72 -53.50
N ALA A 4 -2.85 -71.68 -52.84
CA ALA A 4 -3.85 -71.40 -51.81
C ALA A 4 -3.21 -70.88 -50.51
N LEU A 5 -2.07 -71.44 -50.12
CA LEU A 5 -1.29 -71.00 -48.95
C LEU A 5 -0.70 -69.60 -49.14
N ALA A 6 -0.22 -69.28 -50.35
CA ALA A 6 0.26 -67.92 -50.67
C ALA A 6 -0.88 -66.88 -50.63
N LYS A 7 -2.07 -67.23 -51.13
CA LYS A 7 -3.26 -66.37 -51.05
C LYS A 7 -3.73 -66.17 -49.61
N LEU A 8 -3.71 -67.22 -48.78
CA LEU A 8 -4.07 -67.12 -47.36
C LEU A 8 -3.04 -66.27 -46.59
N SER A 9 -1.74 -66.47 -46.84
CA SER A 9 -0.67 -65.66 -46.22
C SER A 9 -0.77 -64.18 -46.61
N SER A 10 -1.08 -63.90 -47.88
CA SER A 10 -1.27 -62.52 -48.35
C SER A 10 -2.52 -61.86 -47.75
N ALA A 11 -3.62 -62.62 -47.64
CA ALA A 11 -4.85 -62.15 -46.99
C ALA A 11 -4.66 -61.89 -45.49
N ILE A 12 -3.90 -62.73 -44.79
CA ILE A 12 -3.56 -62.54 -43.37
C ILE A 12 -2.63 -61.35 -43.20
N ALA A 13 -1.63 -61.16 -44.07
CA ALA A 13 -0.73 -60.01 -44.03
C ALA A 13 -1.47 -58.69 -44.30
N LEU A 14 -2.40 -58.66 -45.27
CA LEU A 14 -3.27 -57.51 -45.53
C LEU A 14 -4.22 -57.22 -44.36
N GLY A 15 -4.80 -58.25 -43.74
CA GLY A 15 -5.65 -58.10 -42.56
C GLY A 15 -4.90 -57.61 -41.32
N LEU A 16 -3.64 -58.02 -41.14
CA LEU A 16 -2.77 -57.56 -40.05
C LEU A 16 -2.23 -56.15 -40.30
N ALA A 17 -1.95 -55.77 -41.54
CA ALA A 17 -1.58 -54.39 -41.90
C ALA A 17 -2.75 -53.42 -41.68
N ALA A 18 -3.97 -53.81 -42.07
CA ALA A 18 -5.19 -53.04 -41.81
C ALA A 18 -5.51 -52.93 -40.31
N ARG A 19 -5.27 -53.99 -39.52
CA ARG A 19 -5.40 -53.92 -38.05
C ARG A 19 -4.28 -53.12 -37.38
N ARG A 20 -3.06 -53.15 -37.89
CA ARG A 20 -1.95 -52.34 -37.36
C ARG A 20 -2.16 -50.85 -37.67
N SER A 21 -2.74 -50.49 -38.80
CA SER A 21 -3.13 -49.08 -39.06
C SER A 21 -4.37 -48.67 -38.25
N ALA A 22 -5.27 -49.59 -37.90
CA ALA A 22 -6.40 -49.32 -37.00
C ALA A 22 -6.00 -49.19 -35.52
N ILE A 23 -4.85 -49.73 -35.12
CA ILE A 23 -4.32 -49.65 -33.74
C ILE A 23 -3.30 -48.50 -33.60
N SER A 24 -2.74 -47.98 -34.69
CA SER A 24 -1.97 -46.73 -34.67
C SER A 24 -2.91 -45.51 -34.81
N SER A 25 -3.33 -44.97 -33.68
CA SER A 25 -3.86 -43.61 -33.53
C SER A 25 -4.86 -43.15 -34.59
N GLU A 26 -6.06 -43.72 -34.63
CA GLU A 26 -7.22 -42.91 -35.02
C GLU A 26 -7.67 -42.15 -33.77
N PRO A 27 -7.30 -40.85 -33.66
CA PRO A 27 -7.35 -40.12 -32.41
C PRO A 27 -8.79 -39.73 -32.10
N LEU A 28 -9.02 -39.21 -30.91
CA LEU A 28 -10.29 -38.65 -30.42
C LEU A 28 -10.98 -37.65 -31.38
N ALA A 29 -10.32 -37.19 -32.44
CA ALA A 29 -10.82 -36.36 -33.54
C ALA A 29 -12.14 -36.82 -34.18
N ARG A 30 -12.45 -38.13 -34.19
CA ARG A 30 -13.75 -38.64 -34.70
C ARG A 30 -14.93 -38.39 -33.76
N PHE A 31 -14.65 -38.02 -32.51
CA PHE A 31 -15.63 -37.76 -31.48
C PHE A 31 -15.36 -36.39 -30.85
N PRO A 32 -15.72 -35.29 -31.52
CA PRO A 32 -15.43 -33.93 -31.02
C PRO A 32 -16.00 -33.67 -29.62
N ARG A 33 -17.10 -34.34 -29.24
CA ARG A 33 -17.62 -34.30 -27.86
C ARG A 33 -16.77 -35.05 -26.85
N MET A 34 -16.12 -36.14 -27.25
CA MET A 34 -15.26 -36.95 -26.38
C MET A 34 -13.85 -36.37 -26.30
N GLU A 35 -13.38 -35.72 -27.37
CA GLU A 35 -12.18 -34.88 -27.36
C GLU A 35 -12.40 -33.62 -26.51
N ALA A 36 -13.55 -32.94 -26.68
CA ALA A 36 -13.92 -31.83 -25.81
C ALA A 36 -14.12 -32.27 -24.36
N ALA A 37 -14.73 -33.44 -24.10
CA ALA A 37 -14.85 -33.99 -22.75
C ALA A 37 -13.50 -34.45 -22.19
N SER A 38 -12.58 -34.96 -23.02
CA SER A 38 -11.22 -35.31 -22.60
C SER A 38 -10.39 -34.07 -22.33
N ALA A 39 -10.53 -33.01 -23.13
CA ALA A 39 -9.89 -31.72 -22.93
C ALA A 39 -10.47 -31.01 -21.70
N ASP A 40 -11.80 -31.04 -21.51
CA ASP A 40 -12.49 -30.54 -20.31
C ASP A 40 -12.13 -31.35 -19.07
N LEU A 41 -12.02 -32.69 -19.16
CA LEU A 41 -11.53 -33.52 -18.07
C LEU A 41 -10.06 -33.26 -17.79
N TYR A 42 -9.22 -33.10 -18.81
CA TYR A 42 -7.81 -32.75 -18.66
C TYR A 42 -7.68 -31.38 -17.98
N ASP A 43 -8.43 -30.38 -18.44
CA ASP A 43 -8.51 -29.06 -17.82
C ASP A 43 -9.02 -29.15 -16.39
N ARG A 44 -10.09 -29.89 -16.08
CA ARG A 44 -10.59 -30.04 -14.70
C ARG A 44 -9.67 -30.85 -13.78
N PHE A 45 -8.90 -31.80 -14.33
CA PHE A 45 -7.97 -32.63 -13.56
C PHE A 45 -6.59 -31.99 -13.36
N GLU A 46 -6.11 -31.21 -14.34
CA GLU A 46 -4.83 -30.49 -14.27
C GLU A 46 -5.01 -29.09 -13.66
N ARG A 47 -6.09 -28.36 -13.98
CA ARG A 47 -6.38 -27.10 -13.28
C ARG A 47 -6.47 -27.42 -11.79
N ALA A 48 -5.66 -26.70 -11.04
CA ALA A 48 -5.99 -26.43 -9.66
C ALA A 48 -7.30 -25.64 -9.68
N GLU A 49 -8.46 -26.30 -9.76
CA GLU A 49 -9.70 -25.62 -9.44
C GLU A 49 -9.56 -25.08 -8.02
N LYS A 50 -9.90 -23.80 -7.83
CA LYS A 50 -9.90 -23.14 -6.52
C LYS A 50 -10.78 -23.96 -5.59
N ALA A 51 -10.14 -24.78 -4.77
CA ALA A 51 -10.83 -25.59 -3.80
C ALA A 51 -11.56 -24.63 -2.86
N LEU A 52 -12.88 -24.77 -2.80
CA LEU A 52 -13.70 -23.93 -1.93
C LEU A 52 -13.19 -24.08 -0.49
N PRO A 53 -13.04 -22.98 0.26
CA PRO A 53 -12.61 -23.05 1.65
C PRO A 53 -13.56 -23.98 2.40
N PRO A 54 -13.04 -24.93 3.21
CA PRO A 54 -13.88 -25.88 3.93
C PRO A 54 -14.92 -25.14 4.79
N PRO A 55 -16.20 -25.53 4.84
CA PRO A 55 -17.22 -24.75 5.56
C PRO A 55 -16.94 -24.62 7.07
N GLN A 56 -16.94 -23.38 7.59
CA GLN A 56 -16.57 -23.09 8.98
C GLN A 56 -17.43 -23.85 10.00
N GLU A 57 -18.74 -23.96 9.79
CA GLU A 57 -19.65 -24.70 10.68
C GLU A 57 -19.29 -26.19 10.78
N LYS A 58 -18.92 -26.82 9.65
CA LYS A 58 -18.51 -28.22 9.62
C LYS A 58 -17.16 -28.44 10.32
N ARG A 59 -16.23 -27.50 10.16
CA ARG A 59 -14.95 -27.49 10.91
C ARG A 59 -15.20 -27.39 12.40
N ARG A 60 -16.03 -26.42 12.84
CA ARG A 60 -16.39 -26.23 14.25
C ARG A 60 -17.05 -27.48 14.85
N ALA A 61 -18.00 -28.10 14.14
CA ALA A 61 -18.65 -29.33 14.59
C ALA A 61 -17.65 -30.49 14.76
N ALA A 62 -16.73 -30.66 13.80
CA ALA A 62 -15.72 -31.71 13.85
C ALA A 62 -14.68 -31.47 14.96
N ILE A 63 -14.24 -30.22 15.17
CA ILE A 63 -13.35 -29.83 16.27
C ILE A 63 -14.00 -30.10 17.63
N ASN A 64 -15.29 -29.79 17.79
CA ASN A 64 -16.02 -30.07 19.02
C ASN A 64 -16.07 -31.57 19.31
N LYS A 65 -16.36 -32.40 18.30
CA LYS A 65 -16.29 -33.86 18.44
C LYS A 65 -14.89 -34.34 18.81
N PHE A 66 -13.86 -33.80 18.15
CA PHE A 66 -12.45 -34.15 18.42
C PHE A 66 -12.04 -33.85 19.87
N ARG A 67 -12.39 -32.66 20.36
CA ARG A 67 -12.13 -32.21 21.74
C ARG A 67 -12.82 -33.09 22.77
N ASN A 68 -14.06 -33.49 22.48
CA ASN A 68 -14.85 -34.40 23.34
C ASN A 68 -14.48 -35.88 23.17
N VAL A 69 -13.40 -36.20 22.43
CA VAL A 69 -12.91 -37.58 22.22
C VAL A 69 -13.98 -38.50 21.59
N LEU A 70 -14.87 -37.93 20.77
CA LEU A 70 -15.87 -38.69 20.04
C LEU A 70 -15.26 -39.30 18.77
N PRO A 71 -15.76 -40.45 18.30
CA PRO A 71 -15.28 -41.06 17.06
C PRO A 71 -15.54 -40.15 15.86
N LEU A 72 -14.53 -40.02 15.00
CA LEU A 72 -14.55 -39.17 13.81
C LEU A 72 -14.47 -40.01 12.54
N THR A 73 -15.30 -39.70 11.57
CA THR A 73 -15.21 -40.25 10.21
C THR A 73 -14.04 -39.63 9.43
N SER A 74 -13.62 -40.25 8.32
CA SER A 74 -12.55 -39.70 7.47
C SER A 74 -12.85 -38.29 6.97
N SER A 75 -14.13 -37.95 6.72
CA SER A 75 -14.55 -36.61 6.31
C SER A 75 -14.45 -35.61 7.45
N GLU A 76 -14.85 -35.99 8.67
CA GLU A 76 -14.74 -35.14 9.85
C GLU A 76 -13.30 -34.89 10.24
N TRP A 77 -12.42 -35.91 10.15
CA TRP A 77 -10.98 -35.72 10.31
C TRP A 77 -10.40 -34.67 9.37
N ARG A 78 -10.84 -34.64 8.11
CA ARG A 78 -10.44 -33.58 7.18
C ARG A 78 -10.90 -32.20 7.62
N MET A 79 -12.10 -32.10 8.20
CA MET A 79 -12.60 -30.85 8.76
C MET A 79 -11.81 -30.41 10.00
N VAL A 80 -11.34 -31.36 10.81
CA VAL A 80 -10.40 -31.09 11.92
C VAL A 80 -9.06 -30.57 11.38
N PHE A 81 -8.48 -31.22 10.37
CA PHE A 81 -7.22 -30.77 9.75
C PHE A 81 -7.33 -29.37 9.15
N ALA A 82 -8.49 -29.00 8.60
CA ALA A 82 -8.76 -27.67 8.06
C ALA A 82 -9.06 -26.61 9.14
N GLY A 83 -9.24 -27.01 10.39
CA GLY A 83 -9.67 -26.12 11.46
C GLY A 83 -8.68 -26.02 12.62
N LEU A 84 -7.40 -26.36 12.40
CA LEU A 84 -6.40 -26.33 13.46
C LEU A 84 -6.11 -24.89 13.91
N ALA A 85 -6.21 -23.93 12.99
CA ALA A 85 -6.10 -22.50 13.26
C ALA A 85 -7.43 -21.83 13.68
N ASP A 86 -8.56 -22.55 13.68
CA ASP A 86 -9.85 -21.96 14.03
C ASP A 86 -9.90 -21.64 15.54
N LYS A 87 -10.19 -20.37 15.86
CA LYS A 87 -10.49 -19.93 17.23
C LYS A 87 -11.99 -19.70 17.41
N SER A 88 -12.47 -19.86 18.63
CA SER A 88 -13.82 -19.48 19.05
C SER A 88 -13.73 -18.57 20.29
N GLU A 89 -14.79 -17.81 20.59
CA GLU A 89 -14.80 -16.89 21.75
C GLU A 89 -14.41 -17.54 23.09
N ARG A 90 -14.65 -18.85 23.23
CA ARG A 90 -14.41 -19.59 24.48
C ARG A 90 -13.22 -20.53 24.44
N VAL A 91 -12.66 -20.81 23.26
CA VAL A 91 -11.60 -21.82 23.10
C VAL A 91 -10.66 -21.39 21.97
N GLY A 92 -9.37 -21.34 22.28
CA GLY A 92 -8.29 -21.02 21.35
C GLY A 92 -8.10 -22.07 20.24
N PRO A 93 -7.21 -21.80 19.27
CA PRO A 93 -6.90 -22.72 18.18
C PRO A 93 -6.17 -23.98 18.69
N ILE A 94 -6.31 -25.10 17.97
CA ILE A 94 -5.58 -26.35 18.29
C ILE A 94 -4.07 -26.15 18.14
N LEU A 95 -3.64 -25.25 17.25
CA LEU A 95 -2.22 -24.91 17.09
C LEU A 95 -1.58 -24.24 18.31
N GLU A 96 -2.35 -23.86 19.33
CA GLU A 96 -1.85 -23.34 20.60
C GLU A 96 -1.90 -24.37 21.74
N ASP A 97 -2.36 -25.59 21.46
CA ASP A 97 -2.50 -26.66 22.45
C ASP A 97 -1.67 -27.88 22.01
N GLU A 98 -0.52 -28.07 22.68
CA GLU A 98 0.43 -29.14 22.37
C GLU A 98 -0.17 -30.54 22.57
N GLN A 99 -1.04 -30.74 23.56
CA GLN A 99 -1.65 -32.04 23.84
C GLN A 99 -2.69 -32.41 22.78
N LEU A 100 -3.56 -31.45 22.42
CA LEU A 100 -4.55 -31.64 21.37
C LEU A 100 -3.87 -31.85 20.02
N TYR A 101 -2.85 -31.05 19.69
CA TYR A 101 -2.12 -31.23 18.45
C TYR A 101 -1.33 -32.55 18.42
N GLY A 102 -0.78 -33.01 19.54
CA GLY A 102 -0.10 -34.31 19.63
C GLY A 102 -0.97 -35.47 19.14
N ARG A 103 -2.28 -35.45 19.46
CA ARG A 103 -3.26 -36.43 18.94
C ARG A 103 -3.47 -36.31 17.42
N ILE A 104 -3.46 -35.09 16.88
CA ILE A 104 -3.53 -34.83 15.43
C ILE A 104 -2.27 -35.35 14.74
N HIS A 105 -1.09 -35.04 15.28
CA HIS A 105 0.21 -35.47 14.75
C HIS A 105 0.30 -36.99 14.62
N ILE A 106 -0.16 -37.73 15.64
CA ILE A 106 -0.23 -39.19 15.62
C ILE A 106 -1.14 -39.67 14.49
N GLU A 107 -2.35 -39.11 14.35
CA GLU A 107 -3.28 -39.50 13.29
C GLU A 107 -2.71 -39.22 11.88
N VAL A 108 -2.10 -38.05 11.69
CA VAL A 108 -1.47 -37.68 10.41
C VAL A 108 -0.30 -38.64 10.10
N SER A 109 0.56 -38.92 11.08
CA SER A 109 1.69 -39.84 10.93
C SER A 109 1.21 -41.25 10.57
N GLN A 110 0.18 -41.77 11.25
CA GLN A 110 -0.40 -43.08 10.92
C GLN A 110 -0.99 -43.13 9.51
N ARG A 111 -1.63 -42.05 9.04
CA ARG A 111 -2.12 -41.97 7.65
C ARG A 111 -1.00 -41.92 6.62
N ILE A 112 0.11 -41.27 6.95
CA ILE A 112 1.30 -41.22 6.10
C ILE A 112 1.94 -42.62 6.01
N GLU A 113 2.18 -43.28 7.14
CA GLU A 113 2.78 -44.62 7.21
C GLU A 113 1.94 -45.67 6.47
N LYS A 114 0.62 -45.64 6.67
CA LYS A 114 -0.32 -46.57 6.01
C LYS A 114 -0.61 -46.18 4.54
N ARG A 115 0.02 -45.12 4.02
CA ARG A 115 -0.21 -44.55 2.66
C ARG A 115 -1.69 -44.28 2.36
N ARG A 116 -2.41 -43.71 3.34
CA ARG A 116 -3.83 -43.36 3.26
C ARG A 116 -4.10 -41.86 3.27
N LEU A 117 -3.06 -41.03 3.42
CA LEU A 117 -3.21 -39.58 3.35
C LEU A 117 -3.59 -39.16 1.93
N SER A 118 -4.77 -38.57 1.76
CA SER A 118 -5.25 -38.10 0.45
C SER A 118 -4.81 -36.66 0.16
N ARG A 119 -4.84 -36.24 -1.12
CA ARG A 119 -4.61 -34.83 -1.52
C ARG A 119 -5.52 -33.87 -0.74
N ARG A 120 -6.78 -34.24 -0.50
CA ARG A 120 -7.75 -33.40 0.23
C ARG A 120 -7.39 -33.22 1.70
N ASP A 121 -6.81 -34.25 2.31
CA ASP A 121 -6.35 -34.18 3.70
C ASP A 121 -5.08 -33.32 3.80
N TRP A 122 -4.16 -33.47 2.84
CA TRP A 122 -3.00 -32.61 2.73
C TRP A 122 -3.37 -31.13 2.52
N LEU A 123 -4.32 -30.84 1.62
CA LEU A 123 -4.82 -29.47 1.41
C LEU A 123 -5.49 -28.89 2.67
N ALA A 124 -6.18 -29.71 3.45
CA ALA A 124 -6.77 -29.28 4.71
C ALA A 124 -5.70 -28.86 5.74
N LEU A 125 -4.59 -29.60 5.82
CA LEU A 125 -3.44 -29.22 6.65
C LEU A 125 -2.83 -27.89 6.17
N CYS A 126 -2.63 -27.73 4.85
CA CYS A 126 -2.14 -26.47 4.27
C CYS A 126 -3.04 -25.28 4.61
N PHE A 127 -4.37 -25.47 4.54
CA PHE A 127 -5.34 -24.42 4.88
C PHE A 127 -5.15 -23.92 6.32
N SER A 128 -5.00 -24.83 7.29
CA SER A 128 -4.71 -24.43 8.68
C SER A 128 -3.33 -23.80 8.86
N TYR A 129 -2.32 -24.29 8.15
CA TYR A 129 -0.96 -23.76 8.21
C TYR A 129 -0.87 -22.32 7.73
N PHE A 130 -1.46 -22.02 6.56
CA PHE A 130 -1.50 -20.66 6.01
C PHE A 130 -2.52 -19.76 6.72
N GLY A 131 -3.58 -20.35 7.29
CA GLY A 131 -4.61 -19.63 8.03
C GLY A 131 -4.27 -19.32 9.49
N TYR A 132 -3.10 -19.71 9.99
CA TYR A 132 -2.68 -19.39 11.35
C TYR A 132 -2.40 -17.89 11.50
N GLU A 133 -3.16 -17.23 12.36
CA GLU A 133 -3.06 -15.79 12.61
C GLU A 133 -1.96 -15.51 13.65
N SER A 134 -0.72 -15.32 13.18
CA SER A 134 0.42 -14.91 14.01
C SER A 134 1.44 -14.13 13.18
N ASP A 135 2.02 -13.08 13.76
CA ASP A 135 3.10 -12.30 13.12
C ASP A 135 4.42 -13.08 13.04
N LYS A 136 4.62 -14.04 13.96
CA LYS A 136 5.83 -14.88 14.06
C LYS A 136 5.43 -16.34 14.26
N PRO A 137 4.84 -17.00 13.23
CA PRO A 137 4.33 -18.36 13.37
C PRO A 137 5.43 -19.39 13.67
N ASP A 138 6.67 -19.09 13.27
CA ASP A 138 7.88 -19.87 13.47
C ASP A 138 8.33 -19.99 14.94
N THR A 139 7.87 -19.10 15.82
CA THR A 139 8.15 -19.24 17.26
C THR A 139 7.26 -20.29 17.93
N ASN A 140 6.20 -20.74 17.27
CA ASN A 140 5.28 -21.75 17.80
C ASN A 140 5.76 -23.16 17.40
N PRO A 141 6.19 -24.01 18.37
CA PRO A 141 6.70 -25.35 18.07
C PRO A 141 5.63 -26.27 17.46
N VAL A 142 4.35 -26.09 17.82
CA VAL A 142 3.22 -26.86 17.29
C VAL A 142 3.01 -26.54 15.80
N TRP A 143 3.12 -25.26 15.44
CA TRP A 143 3.05 -24.83 14.05
C TRP A 143 4.23 -25.36 13.22
N CYS A 144 5.44 -25.36 13.79
CA CYS A 144 6.61 -25.98 13.16
C CYS A 144 6.44 -27.50 12.97
N LEU A 145 5.80 -28.17 13.93
CA LEU A 145 5.46 -29.59 13.79
C LEU A 145 4.47 -29.82 12.64
N LEU A 146 3.43 -28.98 12.50
CA LEU A 146 2.52 -28.99 11.35
C LEU A 146 3.24 -28.77 10.02
N GLN A 147 4.20 -27.85 9.97
CA GLN A 147 5.03 -27.65 8.79
C GLN A 147 5.76 -28.95 8.40
N GLY A 148 6.33 -29.65 9.37
CA GLY A 148 6.96 -30.96 9.17
C GLY A 148 5.98 -32.03 8.66
N ASP A 149 4.78 -32.07 9.22
CA ASP A 149 3.72 -33.00 8.82
C ASP A 149 3.26 -32.76 7.38
N ILE A 150 3.13 -31.49 6.97
CA ILE A 150 2.76 -31.12 5.60
C ILE A 150 3.83 -31.55 4.60
N ARG A 151 5.12 -31.37 4.92
CA ARG A 151 6.24 -31.80 4.07
C ARG A 151 6.27 -33.32 3.88
N LYS A 152 6.17 -34.08 4.98
CA LYS A 152 6.10 -35.56 4.94
C LYS A 152 4.83 -36.02 4.21
N GLY A 153 3.72 -35.35 4.46
CA GLY A 153 2.44 -35.60 3.81
C GLY A 153 2.50 -35.41 2.29
N PHE A 154 3.14 -34.34 1.81
CA PHE A 154 3.33 -34.09 0.38
C PHE A 154 4.12 -35.22 -0.29
N ALA A 155 5.24 -35.64 0.33
CA ALA A 155 6.04 -36.76 -0.19
C ALA A 155 5.22 -38.06 -0.28
N CYS A 156 4.39 -38.34 0.72
CA CYS A 156 3.48 -39.49 0.73
C CYS A 156 2.43 -39.40 -0.38
N VAL A 157 1.76 -38.24 -0.54
CA VAL A 157 0.76 -38.02 -1.59
C VAL A 157 1.38 -38.15 -2.97
N LYS A 158 2.59 -37.62 -3.19
CA LYS A 158 3.31 -37.72 -4.45
C LYS A 158 3.65 -39.19 -4.78
N ALA A 159 4.16 -39.95 -3.81
CA ALA A 159 4.54 -41.36 -4.00
C ALA A 159 3.35 -42.29 -4.31
N GLN A 160 2.12 -41.91 -3.94
CA GLN A 160 0.90 -42.65 -4.24
C GLN A 160 0.40 -42.44 -5.68
N GLN A 161 0.96 -41.50 -6.44
CA GLN A 161 0.45 -41.10 -7.75
C GLN A 161 1.29 -41.72 -8.86
N THR A 162 0.63 -42.29 -9.87
CA THR A 162 1.28 -42.96 -11.00
C THR A 162 1.86 -41.97 -12.01
N ARG A 163 1.25 -40.78 -12.14
CA ARG A 163 1.68 -39.69 -13.01
C ARG A 163 1.86 -38.41 -12.18
N GLU A 164 2.95 -37.71 -12.44
CA GLU A 164 3.17 -36.38 -11.88
C GLU A 164 2.22 -35.36 -12.53
N LYS A 165 1.45 -34.67 -11.68
CA LYS A 165 0.49 -33.63 -12.07
C LYS A 165 1.10 -32.25 -11.93
N GLU A 166 0.57 -31.27 -12.64
CA GLU A 166 1.09 -29.89 -12.64
C GLU A 166 1.19 -29.28 -11.23
N TRP A 167 0.14 -29.40 -10.41
CA TRP A 167 0.14 -28.87 -9.04
C TRP A 167 1.28 -29.43 -8.16
N MET A 168 1.73 -30.67 -8.42
CA MET A 168 2.84 -31.27 -7.67
C MET A 168 4.17 -30.60 -8.06
N ARG A 169 4.33 -30.27 -9.35
CA ARG A 169 5.51 -29.54 -9.84
C ARG A 169 5.56 -28.15 -9.24
N ILE A 170 4.43 -27.47 -9.17
CA ILE A 170 4.32 -26.14 -8.57
C ILE A 170 4.65 -26.18 -7.07
N VAL A 171 4.09 -27.12 -6.32
CA VAL A 171 4.42 -27.28 -4.88
C VAL A 171 5.89 -27.66 -4.67
N GLN A 172 6.47 -28.46 -5.57
CA GLN A 172 7.89 -28.83 -5.50
C GLN A 172 8.82 -27.66 -5.86
N HIS A 173 8.42 -26.83 -6.83
CA HIS A 173 9.11 -25.60 -7.18
C HIS A 173 9.09 -24.64 -5.99
N HIS A 174 7.93 -24.51 -5.33
CA HIS A 174 7.71 -23.66 -4.16
C HIS A 174 7.82 -24.37 -2.81
N LYS A 175 8.77 -25.29 -2.67
CA LYS A 175 8.95 -26.09 -1.44
C LYS A 175 9.35 -25.24 -0.22
N GLU A 176 9.93 -24.07 -0.46
CA GLU A 176 10.31 -23.06 0.53
C GLU A 176 9.12 -22.52 1.33
N LEU A 177 7.90 -22.57 0.78
CA LEU A 177 6.67 -22.18 1.48
C LEU A 177 6.42 -22.98 2.76
N PHE A 178 6.97 -24.19 2.80
CA PHE A 178 6.89 -25.10 3.94
C PHE A 178 8.23 -25.16 4.69
N SER A 179 8.98 -24.06 4.69
CA SER A 179 10.25 -23.92 5.40
C SER A 179 10.28 -22.67 6.27
N GLU A 180 11.31 -22.52 7.10
CA GLU A 180 11.54 -21.31 7.91
C GLU A 180 11.67 -20.05 7.03
N ARG A 181 12.20 -20.20 5.81
CA ARG A 181 12.42 -19.14 4.82
C ARG A 181 11.20 -18.85 3.94
N ALA A 182 10.02 -19.33 4.35
CA ALA A 182 8.78 -19.14 3.60
C ALA A 182 8.50 -17.65 3.36
N GLY A 183 8.27 -17.30 2.10
CA GLY A 183 7.98 -15.93 1.66
C GLY A 183 9.22 -15.13 1.24
N GLU A 184 10.44 -15.54 1.58
CA GLU A 184 11.66 -14.80 1.19
C GLU A 184 11.87 -14.80 -0.32
N THR A 185 12.00 -15.98 -0.93
CA THR A 185 12.22 -16.10 -2.37
C THR A 185 11.09 -15.48 -3.17
N LEU A 186 9.84 -15.69 -2.75
CA LEU A 186 8.69 -15.07 -3.41
C LEU A 186 8.69 -13.54 -3.28
N GLY A 187 9.09 -13.02 -2.12
CA GLY A 187 9.30 -11.60 -1.92
C GLY A 187 10.36 -11.03 -2.85
N GLU A 188 11.50 -11.71 -3.01
CA GLU A 188 12.56 -11.31 -3.95
C GLU A 188 12.10 -11.39 -5.40
N GLN A 189 11.41 -12.47 -5.81
CA GLN A 189 10.90 -12.62 -7.17
C GLN A 189 9.85 -11.54 -7.50
N MET A 190 8.97 -11.24 -6.55
CA MET A 190 7.97 -10.18 -6.69
C MET A 190 8.64 -8.80 -6.73
N PHE A 191 9.65 -8.58 -5.88
CA PHE A 191 10.47 -7.38 -5.91
C PHE A 191 11.24 -7.22 -7.21
N ASN A 192 11.74 -8.31 -7.82
CA ASN A 192 12.44 -8.30 -9.10
C ASN A 192 11.50 -8.17 -10.30
N GLY A 193 10.18 -8.30 -10.10
CA GLY A 193 9.20 -8.26 -11.18
C GLY A 193 9.14 -9.55 -12.00
N GLU A 194 9.72 -10.63 -11.49
CA GLU A 194 9.68 -11.97 -12.11
C GLU A 194 8.29 -12.60 -11.96
N ILE A 195 7.60 -12.28 -10.87
CA ILE A 195 6.23 -12.70 -10.58
C ILE A 195 5.39 -11.49 -10.20
N SER A 196 4.23 -11.36 -10.84
CA SER A 196 3.22 -10.35 -10.50
C SER A 196 1.92 -10.99 -10.02
N ASP A 197 1.66 -12.25 -10.41
CA ASP A 197 0.46 -12.97 -10.03
C ASP A 197 0.79 -14.27 -9.26
N LEU A 198 0.29 -14.35 -8.03
CA LEU A 198 0.38 -15.53 -7.16
C LEU A 198 -0.95 -16.27 -7.03
N SER A 199 -1.93 -15.96 -7.88
CA SER A 199 -3.26 -16.57 -7.89
C SER A 199 -3.21 -18.10 -8.04
N VAL A 200 -2.31 -18.61 -8.87
CA VAL A 200 -2.09 -20.05 -9.08
C VAL A 200 -1.65 -20.70 -7.77
N LEU A 201 -0.73 -20.07 -7.03
CA LEU A 201 -0.24 -20.56 -5.76
C LEU A 201 -1.32 -20.47 -4.67
N GLN A 202 -2.04 -19.35 -4.59
CA GLN A 202 -3.22 -19.19 -3.72
C GLN A 202 -4.23 -20.32 -3.92
N THR A 203 -4.44 -20.69 -5.17
CA THR A 203 -5.42 -21.69 -5.59
C THR A 203 -4.96 -23.12 -5.26
N ILE A 204 -3.69 -23.44 -5.50
CA ILE A 204 -3.12 -24.77 -5.25
C ILE A 204 -3.00 -25.06 -3.75
N ALA A 205 -2.53 -24.08 -2.97
CA ALA A 205 -2.25 -24.24 -1.55
C ALA A 205 -3.38 -23.74 -0.63
N GLN A 206 -4.48 -23.20 -1.19
CA GLN A 206 -5.59 -22.56 -0.48
C GLN A 206 -5.12 -21.47 0.50
N ILE A 207 -4.17 -20.63 0.08
CA ILE A 207 -3.60 -19.56 0.91
C ILE A 207 -4.66 -18.47 1.11
N PRO A 208 -5.11 -18.20 2.35
CA PRO A 208 -6.05 -17.11 2.61
C PRO A 208 -5.44 -15.73 2.32
N ASN A 209 -6.28 -14.74 1.99
CA ASN A 209 -5.81 -13.36 1.74
C ASN A 209 -5.18 -12.71 2.98
N ASN A 210 -5.55 -13.16 4.18
CA ASN A 210 -5.02 -12.72 5.47
C ASN A 210 -3.91 -13.65 6.01
N SER A 211 -3.33 -14.50 5.17
CA SER A 211 -2.25 -15.40 5.59
C SER A 211 -1.01 -14.64 6.05
N TRP A 212 -0.34 -15.14 7.10
CA TRP A 212 0.99 -14.69 7.54
C TRP A 212 2.03 -14.70 6.41
N LEU A 213 1.85 -15.52 5.38
CA LEU A 213 2.76 -15.58 4.23
C LEU A 213 2.82 -14.24 3.49
N TRP A 214 1.67 -13.57 3.30
CA TRP A 214 1.63 -12.26 2.66
C TRP A 214 2.40 -11.22 3.48
N HIS A 215 2.26 -11.25 4.80
CA HIS A 215 3.01 -10.35 5.68
C HIS A 215 4.52 -10.51 5.50
N ARG A 216 5.02 -11.75 5.38
CA ARG A 216 6.44 -12.00 5.13
C ARG A 216 6.90 -11.55 3.73
N ILE A 217 6.13 -11.88 2.69
CA ILE A 217 6.43 -11.45 1.30
C ILE A 217 6.53 -9.92 1.23
N PHE A 218 5.52 -9.21 1.77
CA PHE A 218 5.51 -7.75 1.76
C PHE A 218 6.57 -7.15 2.69
N SER A 219 6.91 -7.79 3.81
CA SER A 219 8.02 -7.35 4.66
C SER A 219 9.36 -7.34 3.91
N VAL A 220 9.64 -8.40 3.13
CA VAL A 220 10.82 -8.46 2.26
C VAL A 220 10.77 -7.35 1.22
N LEU A 221 9.67 -7.24 0.47
CA LEU A 221 9.51 -6.22 -0.57
C LEU A 221 9.71 -4.80 -0.01
N LEU A 222 9.05 -4.45 1.10
CA LEU A 222 9.19 -3.15 1.76
C LEU A 222 10.62 -2.87 2.20
N SER A 223 11.31 -3.87 2.76
CA SER A 223 12.72 -3.72 3.18
C SER A 223 13.65 -3.46 1.99
N ARG A 224 13.35 -4.02 0.82
CA ARG A 224 14.17 -3.90 -0.39
C ARG A 224 14.01 -2.56 -1.10
N ILE A 225 12.84 -1.93 -1.03
CA ILE A 225 12.58 -0.61 -1.64
C ILE A 225 13.63 0.43 -1.19
N PHE A 226 14.03 0.42 0.08
CA PHE A 226 14.99 1.38 0.62
C PHE A 226 16.43 1.17 0.13
N ASN A 227 16.75 -0.01 -0.40
CA ASN A 227 18.10 -0.36 -0.86
C ASN A 227 18.30 -0.08 -2.36
N LEU A 228 17.23 0.26 -3.09
CA LEU A 228 17.31 0.64 -4.50
C LEU A 228 18.08 1.95 -4.66
N ASP A 229 18.91 2.06 -5.68
CA ASP A 229 19.43 3.35 -6.13
C ASP A 229 18.35 4.20 -6.80
N ASP A 230 18.67 5.45 -7.10
CA ASP A 230 17.71 6.42 -7.66
C ASP A 230 17.23 6.03 -9.07
N GLU A 231 18.09 5.46 -9.89
CA GLU A 231 17.74 5.09 -11.27
C GLU A 231 16.84 3.86 -11.28
N GLU A 232 17.20 2.85 -10.50
CA GLU A 232 16.43 1.62 -10.37
C GLU A 232 15.08 1.92 -9.70
N PHE A 233 15.07 2.68 -8.61
CA PHE A 233 13.83 3.07 -7.94
C PHE A 233 12.88 3.80 -8.89
N SER A 234 13.37 4.77 -9.68
CA SER A 234 12.54 5.51 -10.64
C SER A 234 11.86 4.60 -11.68
N LYS A 235 12.49 3.48 -12.05
CA LYS A 235 11.92 2.52 -13.01
C LYS A 235 10.94 1.56 -12.33
N ARG A 236 11.19 1.16 -11.08
CA ARG A 236 10.46 0.09 -10.39
C ARG A 236 9.27 0.55 -9.55
N PHE A 237 9.26 1.79 -9.03
CA PHE A 237 8.17 2.23 -8.16
C PHE A 237 6.76 2.15 -8.80
N PRO A 238 6.56 2.33 -10.12
CA PRO A 238 5.24 2.13 -10.72
C PRO A 238 4.70 0.71 -10.54
N ASP A 239 5.58 -0.30 -10.64
CA ASP A 239 5.22 -1.71 -10.45
C ASP A 239 4.81 -1.98 -9.00
N PHE A 240 5.51 -1.39 -8.02
CA PHE A 240 5.16 -1.51 -6.61
C PHE A 240 3.78 -0.95 -6.30
N ILE A 241 3.40 0.16 -6.93
CA ILE A 241 2.05 0.71 -6.80
C ILE A 241 1.01 -0.23 -7.40
N GLU A 242 1.31 -0.88 -8.54
CA GLU A 242 0.40 -1.87 -9.14
C GLU A 242 0.22 -3.11 -8.26
N ILE A 243 1.30 -3.64 -7.67
CA ILE A 243 1.25 -4.71 -6.67
C ILE A 243 0.35 -4.29 -5.49
N GLY A 244 0.47 -3.03 -5.04
CA GLY A 244 -0.39 -2.47 -3.99
C GLY A 244 -1.87 -2.42 -4.37
N ARG A 245 -2.22 -2.16 -5.65
CA ARG A 245 -3.61 -2.19 -6.12
C ARG A 245 -4.19 -3.60 -6.10
N GLN A 246 -3.37 -4.60 -6.42
CA GLN A 246 -3.76 -6.01 -6.37
C GLN A 246 -3.89 -6.53 -4.92
N HIS A 247 -3.17 -5.92 -3.99
CA HIS A 247 -3.18 -6.24 -2.56
C HIS A 247 -3.52 -5.03 -1.67
N PRO A 248 -4.81 -4.60 -1.63
CA PRO A 248 -5.22 -3.36 -0.95
C PRO A 248 -4.80 -3.25 0.52
N THR A 249 -4.73 -4.37 1.24
CA THR A 249 -4.26 -4.42 2.64
C THR A 249 -2.86 -3.84 2.81
N TYR A 250 -2.00 -3.96 1.79
CA TYR A 250 -0.60 -3.53 1.83
C TYR A 250 -0.34 -2.22 1.05
N MET A 251 -1.36 -1.67 0.38
CA MET A 251 -1.24 -0.44 -0.42
C MET A 251 -0.65 0.72 0.40
N ASN A 252 -1.15 0.95 1.62
CA ASN A 252 -0.68 2.05 2.45
C ASN A 252 0.79 1.90 2.84
N ALA A 253 1.23 0.68 3.17
CA ALA A 253 2.62 0.40 3.54
C ALA A 253 3.57 0.59 2.33
N LEU A 254 3.17 0.09 1.16
CA LEU A 254 3.90 0.26 -0.10
C LEU A 254 4.02 1.72 -0.50
N LEU A 255 2.90 2.45 -0.49
CA LEU A 255 2.86 3.85 -0.86
C LEU A 255 3.70 4.69 0.12
N SER A 256 3.64 4.41 1.42
CA SER A 256 4.48 5.04 2.44
C SER A 256 5.97 4.79 2.18
N ALA A 257 6.37 3.53 1.92
CA ALA A 257 7.76 3.18 1.62
C ALA A 257 8.24 3.88 0.33
N CYS A 258 7.42 3.91 -0.73
CA CYS A 258 7.75 4.58 -1.98
C CYS A 258 7.92 6.09 -1.79
N LEU A 259 7.00 6.76 -1.09
CA LEU A 259 7.10 8.20 -0.83
C LEU A 259 8.34 8.54 0.01
N THR A 260 8.62 7.73 1.03
CA THR A 260 9.79 7.89 1.89
C THR A 260 11.10 7.70 1.10
N ARG A 261 11.18 6.67 0.24
CA ARG A 261 12.34 6.47 -0.64
C ARG A 261 12.47 7.58 -1.69
N TYR A 262 11.35 8.11 -2.20
CA TYR A 262 11.34 9.23 -3.14
C TYR A 262 11.86 10.52 -2.50
N HIS A 263 11.52 10.76 -1.23
CA HIS A 263 12.05 11.90 -0.47
C HIS A 263 13.57 11.87 -0.30
N ALA A 264 14.16 10.68 -0.20
CA ALA A 264 15.60 10.50 -0.16
C ALA A 264 16.28 10.66 -1.54
N ALA A 265 15.53 10.65 -2.64
CA ALA A 265 16.08 10.71 -3.99
C ALA A 265 16.61 12.11 -4.35
N THR A 266 17.63 12.14 -5.20
CA THR A 266 18.22 13.38 -5.74
C THR A 266 17.23 14.22 -6.55
N TYR A 267 16.24 13.58 -7.16
CA TYR A 267 15.21 14.21 -7.98
C TYR A 267 13.90 14.50 -7.22
N ARG A 268 13.88 14.41 -5.89
CA ARG A 268 12.68 14.63 -5.04
C ARG A 268 11.88 15.89 -5.34
N GLU A 269 12.53 16.92 -5.89
CA GLU A 269 11.88 18.18 -6.25
C GLU A 269 10.93 18.06 -7.46
N LYS A 270 11.12 17.03 -8.29
CA LYS A 270 10.26 16.73 -9.45
C LYS A 270 9.00 16.02 -8.97
N PRO A 271 7.80 16.59 -9.18
CA PRO A 271 6.55 15.94 -8.78
C PRO A 271 6.31 14.61 -9.51
N SER A 272 6.05 13.54 -8.76
CA SER A 272 5.57 12.27 -9.33
C SER A 272 4.05 12.30 -9.44
N SER A 273 3.51 12.34 -10.67
CA SER A 273 2.06 12.32 -10.92
C SER A 273 1.40 11.04 -10.38
N LEU A 274 2.07 9.90 -10.53
CA LEU A 274 1.58 8.60 -10.08
C LEU A 274 1.49 8.52 -8.54
N LEU A 275 2.56 8.85 -7.82
CA LEU A 275 2.57 8.78 -6.35
C LEU A 275 1.62 9.81 -5.75
N LYS A 276 1.62 11.03 -6.31
CA LYS A 276 0.75 12.11 -5.88
C LYS A 276 -0.73 11.74 -6.02
N GLN A 277 -1.14 11.22 -7.18
CA GLN A 277 -2.53 10.83 -7.39
C GLN A 277 -2.91 9.62 -6.54
N THR A 278 -2.06 8.59 -6.49
CA THR A 278 -2.33 7.40 -5.69
C THR A 278 -2.48 7.75 -4.21
N ALA A 279 -1.64 8.64 -3.67
CA ALA A 279 -1.76 9.11 -2.31
C ALA A 279 -2.99 9.99 -2.06
N LEU A 280 -3.36 10.85 -3.02
CA LEU A 280 -4.60 11.62 -2.95
C LEU A 280 -5.83 10.71 -2.89
N ASP A 281 -5.86 9.66 -3.72
CA ASP A 281 -6.98 8.72 -3.81
C ASP A 281 -7.12 7.86 -2.54
N ASN A 282 -6.00 7.49 -1.90
CA ASN A 282 -6.00 6.63 -0.71
C ASN A 282 -6.14 7.42 0.60
N TRP A 283 -5.51 8.59 0.71
CA TRP A 283 -5.38 9.33 1.98
C TRP A 283 -6.09 10.69 1.96
N GLY A 284 -6.57 11.15 0.81
CA GLY A 284 -7.12 12.50 0.65
C GLY A 284 -6.02 13.56 0.54
N SER A 285 -6.41 14.84 0.57
CA SER A 285 -5.46 15.93 0.36
C SER A 285 -4.49 16.09 1.54
N PRO A 286 -3.16 16.18 1.31
CA PRO A 286 -2.19 16.41 2.38
C PRO A 286 -2.29 17.83 2.97
N GLN A 287 -2.97 18.74 2.27
CA GLN A 287 -3.15 20.14 2.67
C GLN A 287 -4.39 20.35 3.57
N ILE A 288 -5.01 19.27 4.07
CA ILE A 288 -6.12 19.37 5.01
C ILE A 288 -5.62 20.00 6.32
N ARG A 289 -6.25 21.11 6.70
CA ARG A 289 -5.92 21.90 7.90
C ARG A 289 -6.53 21.34 9.20
N SER A 290 -7.37 20.30 9.11
CA SER A 290 -8.04 19.69 10.27
C SER A 290 -7.15 18.66 10.97
N LYS A 291 -7.47 18.34 12.23
CA LYS A 291 -6.84 17.23 12.99
C LYS A 291 -7.07 15.84 12.37
N GLN A 292 -7.87 15.75 11.30
CA GLN A 292 -8.17 14.51 10.58
C GLN A 292 -7.18 14.24 9.44
N ASN A 293 -6.08 14.99 9.34
CA ASN A 293 -5.04 14.71 8.36
C ASN A 293 -4.40 13.34 8.64
N SER A 294 -4.78 12.34 7.85
CA SER A 294 -4.34 10.96 7.96
C SER A 294 -2.91 10.73 7.47
N TRP A 295 -2.31 11.68 6.75
CA TRP A 295 -0.98 11.52 6.15
C TRP A 295 0.10 11.24 7.18
N LEU A 296 0.05 11.94 8.32
CA LEU A 296 1.02 11.77 9.41
C LEU A 296 0.87 10.42 10.15
N GLN A 297 -0.14 9.61 9.82
CA GLN A 297 -0.24 8.22 10.28
C GLN A 297 0.59 7.26 9.41
N TYR A 298 0.90 7.67 8.17
CA TYR A 298 1.56 6.83 7.18
C TYR A 298 2.98 7.26 6.86
N VAL A 299 3.27 8.56 6.89
CA VAL A 299 4.58 9.11 6.52
C VAL A 299 5.05 10.19 7.49
N GLU A 300 6.38 10.34 7.58
CA GLU A 300 7.01 11.41 8.35
C GLU A 300 6.64 12.81 7.84
N LYS A 301 6.76 13.81 8.72
CA LYS A 301 6.37 15.19 8.44
C LYS A 301 7.05 15.76 7.19
N ASP A 302 8.34 15.46 6.99
CA ASP A 302 9.11 15.99 5.86
C ASP A 302 8.70 15.35 4.53
N VAL A 303 8.35 14.06 4.54
CA VAL A 303 7.80 13.35 3.37
C VAL A 303 6.44 13.93 3.00
N CYS A 304 5.58 14.19 3.99
CA CYS A 304 4.32 14.88 3.77
C CYS A 304 4.54 16.28 3.18
N ALA A 305 5.48 17.06 3.75
CA ALA A 305 5.81 18.40 3.28
C ALA A 305 6.30 18.42 1.81
N MET A 306 7.10 17.43 1.40
CA MET A 306 7.50 17.26 0.00
C MET A 306 6.30 17.11 -0.92
N VAL A 307 5.33 16.26 -0.57
CA VAL A 307 4.14 16.05 -1.40
C VAL A 307 3.23 17.28 -1.39
N VAL A 308 3.10 17.96 -0.25
CA VAL A 308 2.41 19.26 -0.17
C VAL A 308 3.05 20.27 -1.12
N ALA A 309 4.39 20.32 -1.18
CA ALA A 309 5.10 21.20 -2.10
C ALA A 309 4.87 20.84 -3.58
N TRP A 310 4.79 19.55 -3.92
CA TRP A 310 4.42 19.12 -5.28
C TRP A 310 3.05 19.64 -5.71
N PHE A 311 2.08 19.54 -4.80
CA PHE A 311 0.74 20.08 -5.03
C PHE A 311 0.76 21.61 -5.15
N ALA A 312 1.51 22.31 -4.30
CA ALA A 312 1.65 23.76 -4.39
C ALA A 312 2.27 24.20 -5.73
N LYS A 313 3.34 23.53 -6.20
CA LYS A 313 3.97 23.81 -7.50
C LYS A 313 2.98 23.63 -8.65
N GLU A 314 2.27 22.50 -8.68
CA GLU A 314 1.27 22.22 -9.72
C GLU A 314 0.08 23.19 -9.67
N ASP A 315 -0.41 23.55 -8.49
CA ASP A 315 -1.50 24.53 -8.36
C ASP A 315 -1.07 25.91 -8.89
N LEU A 316 0.17 26.33 -8.60
CA LEU A 316 0.72 27.59 -9.14
C LEU A 316 0.84 27.53 -10.67
N GLU A 317 1.36 26.43 -11.21
CA GLU A 317 1.46 26.22 -12.66
C GLU A 317 0.07 26.25 -13.32
N HIS A 318 -0.92 25.54 -12.78
CA HIS A 318 -2.29 25.60 -13.29
C HIS A 318 -2.88 27.01 -13.18
N PHE A 319 -2.66 27.69 -12.06
CA PHE A 319 -3.21 29.03 -11.85
C PHE A 319 -2.68 30.03 -12.89
N PHE A 320 -1.36 30.08 -13.10
CA PHE A 320 -0.76 31.07 -14.00
C PHE A 320 -0.82 30.69 -15.48
N ASN A 321 -0.84 29.39 -15.82
CA ASN A 321 -0.86 28.95 -17.22
C ASN A 321 -2.28 28.70 -17.74
N LEU A 322 -3.13 28.02 -16.96
CA LEU A 322 -4.47 27.61 -17.37
C LEU A 322 -5.54 28.63 -16.93
N LEU A 323 -5.41 29.22 -15.75
CA LEU A 323 -6.42 30.09 -15.13
C LEU A 323 -6.10 31.59 -15.25
N LYS A 324 -5.31 31.97 -16.25
CA LYS A 324 -4.91 33.36 -16.53
C LYS A 324 -6.07 34.30 -16.91
N GLY A 325 -7.25 33.76 -17.25
CA GLY A 325 -8.36 34.55 -17.79
C GLY A 325 -8.02 35.09 -19.17
N ASP A 326 -8.34 36.36 -19.44
CA ASP A 326 -8.04 37.03 -20.71
C ASP A 326 -6.59 37.56 -20.83
N ALA A 327 -5.76 37.33 -19.81
CA ALA A 327 -4.39 37.84 -19.75
C ALA A 327 -3.37 36.87 -20.39
N ASP A 328 -2.22 37.41 -20.79
CA ASP A 328 -1.03 36.60 -21.08
C ASP A 328 -0.48 35.94 -19.81
N VAL A 329 0.33 34.89 -19.99
CA VAL A 329 0.94 34.17 -18.87
C VAL A 329 1.90 35.09 -18.12
N ASP A 330 1.63 35.36 -16.84
CA ASP A 330 2.51 36.20 -16.01
C ASP A 330 3.70 35.37 -15.47
N HIS A 331 4.71 35.21 -16.32
CA HIS A 331 5.92 34.45 -16.01
C HIS A 331 6.64 34.97 -14.77
N SER A 332 6.56 36.28 -14.48
CA SER A 332 7.24 36.89 -13.34
C SER A 332 6.58 36.50 -12.02
N ARG A 333 5.24 36.50 -11.97
CA ARG A 333 4.50 36.06 -10.77
C ARG A 333 4.66 34.56 -10.53
N LEU A 334 4.55 33.74 -11.58
CA LEU A 334 4.77 32.30 -11.46
C LEU A 334 6.18 32.02 -10.93
N TYR A 335 7.21 32.62 -11.55
CA TYR A 335 8.60 32.46 -11.12
C TYR A 335 8.79 32.87 -9.65
N TYR A 336 8.23 34.01 -9.25
CA TYR A 336 8.35 34.51 -7.88
C TYR A 336 7.77 33.53 -6.85
N TRP A 337 6.52 33.08 -7.05
CA TRP A 337 5.86 32.19 -6.09
C TRP A 337 6.46 30.79 -6.04
N LEU A 338 7.00 30.29 -7.16
CA LEU A 338 7.72 29.00 -7.18
C LEU A 338 8.95 28.99 -6.26
N ARG A 339 9.60 30.13 -5.99
CA ARG A 339 10.71 30.24 -5.00
C ARG A 339 10.27 29.86 -3.58
N PHE A 340 8.98 29.98 -3.28
CA PHE A 340 8.40 29.70 -1.96
C PHE A 340 7.53 28.45 -1.92
N ALA A 341 7.34 27.73 -3.03
CA ALA A 341 6.42 26.59 -3.11
C ALA A 341 6.73 25.49 -2.07
N ASN A 342 8.01 25.25 -1.76
CA ASN A 342 8.43 24.28 -0.74
C ASN A 342 8.11 24.71 0.70
N GLN A 343 7.73 25.97 0.92
CA GLN A 343 7.33 26.52 2.22
C GLN A 343 5.81 26.69 2.31
N MET A 344 5.06 26.39 1.24
CA MET A 344 3.61 26.50 1.23
C MET A 344 2.99 25.29 1.93
N SER A 345 2.26 25.51 3.01
CA SER A 345 1.53 24.44 3.70
C SER A 345 0.14 24.18 3.11
N TYR A 346 -0.35 25.11 2.28
CA TYR A 346 -1.68 25.08 1.71
C TYR A 346 -1.72 25.91 0.42
N THR A 347 -2.42 25.38 -0.57
CA THR A 347 -2.80 26.10 -1.79
C THR A 347 -4.25 25.78 -2.11
N ARG A 348 -5.03 26.79 -2.50
CA ARG A 348 -6.39 26.60 -3.00
C ARG A 348 -6.67 27.53 -4.15
N ILE A 349 -7.04 26.92 -5.27
CA ILE A 349 -7.51 27.63 -6.45
C ILE A 349 -9.00 27.96 -6.27
N VAL A 350 -9.35 29.22 -6.50
CA VAL A 350 -10.72 29.72 -6.46
C VAL A 350 -11.11 30.15 -7.88
N MET A 351 -11.90 29.31 -8.55
CA MET A 351 -12.21 29.44 -9.97
C MET A 351 -13.37 30.42 -10.21
N GLY A 352 -13.18 31.33 -11.16
CA GLY A 352 -14.23 32.17 -11.73
C GLY A 352 -15.26 31.36 -12.53
N LEU A 353 -16.33 32.03 -12.94
CA LEU A 353 -17.45 31.39 -13.63
C LEU A 353 -17.03 30.75 -14.97
N ASP A 354 -16.16 31.40 -15.73
CA ASP A 354 -15.74 30.93 -17.05
C ASP A 354 -14.92 29.64 -16.91
N ALA A 355 -13.90 29.67 -16.05
CA ALA A 355 -13.07 28.50 -15.74
C ALA A 355 -13.89 27.34 -15.16
N TRP A 356 -14.88 27.64 -14.32
CA TRP A 356 -15.74 26.62 -13.72
C TRP A 356 -16.61 25.92 -14.77
N GLY A 357 -17.15 26.67 -15.73
CA GLY A 357 -18.04 26.18 -16.79
C GLY A 357 -17.34 25.61 -18.02
N ASP A 358 -16.04 25.84 -18.19
CA ASP A 358 -15.28 25.44 -19.36
C ASP A 358 -15.24 23.91 -19.53
N ARG A 359 -15.66 23.41 -20.70
CA ARG A 359 -15.74 21.98 -21.04
C ARG A 359 -14.57 21.47 -21.89
N SER A 360 -13.58 22.31 -22.17
CA SER A 360 -12.34 21.90 -22.83
C SER A 360 -11.60 20.86 -21.98
N LYS A 361 -10.80 20.03 -22.67
CA LYS A 361 -10.14 18.87 -22.06
C LYS A 361 -9.30 19.24 -20.85
N ASP A 362 -8.55 20.35 -20.92
CA ASP A 362 -7.64 20.77 -19.86
C ASP A 362 -8.38 21.17 -18.58
N PHE A 363 -9.50 21.90 -18.70
CA PHE A 363 -10.32 22.30 -17.56
C PHE A 363 -11.09 21.13 -16.94
N VAL A 364 -11.60 20.21 -17.77
CA VAL A 364 -12.21 18.96 -17.27
C VAL A 364 -11.18 18.15 -16.48
N HIS A 365 -10.01 17.95 -17.06
CA HIS A 365 -8.91 17.21 -16.44
C HIS A 365 -8.43 17.85 -15.13
N PHE A 366 -8.28 19.17 -15.12
CA PHE A 366 -7.94 19.94 -13.93
C PHE A 366 -8.95 19.69 -12.79
N ARG A 367 -10.26 19.78 -13.08
CA ARG A 367 -11.32 19.58 -12.07
C ARG A 367 -11.40 18.14 -11.57
N GLU A 368 -11.15 17.15 -12.44
CA GLU A 368 -11.11 15.75 -12.05
C GLU A 368 -9.94 15.46 -11.11
N LYS A 369 -8.73 15.90 -11.47
CA LYS A 369 -7.51 15.67 -10.69
C LYS A 369 -7.45 16.46 -9.37
N ASN A 370 -8.06 17.64 -9.33
CA ASN A 370 -8.04 18.52 -8.16
C ASN A 370 -9.34 18.48 -7.35
N LYS A 371 -10.15 17.43 -7.49
CA LYS A 371 -11.43 17.32 -6.79
C LYS A 371 -11.25 17.54 -5.28
N GLY A 372 -12.03 18.47 -4.73
CA GLY A 372 -11.98 18.85 -3.31
C GLY A 372 -10.86 19.84 -2.93
N ARG A 373 -9.97 20.20 -3.87
CA ARG A 373 -8.85 21.15 -3.66
C ARG A 373 -9.06 22.53 -4.29
N PHE A 374 -10.23 22.79 -4.87
CA PHE A 374 -10.61 24.10 -5.40
C PHE A 374 -11.94 24.59 -4.82
N SER A 375 -12.23 25.87 -5.05
CA SER A 375 -13.47 26.55 -4.67
C SER A 375 -14.03 27.36 -5.84
N ARG A 376 -15.27 27.79 -5.74
CA ARG A 376 -15.91 28.71 -6.68
C ARG A 376 -15.76 30.16 -6.20
N LEU A 377 -15.41 31.07 -7.10
CA LEU A 377 -15.35 32.50 -6.85
C LEU A 377 -16.72 33.13 -7.14
N GLY A 378 -17.28 33.80 -6.13
CA GLY A 378 -18.48 34.63 -6.26
C GLY A 378 -18.14 36.12 -6.31
N GLY A 379 -19.05 36.94 -6.87
CA GLY A 379 -18.95 38.40 -6.83
C GLY A 379 -17.80 39.03 -7.63
N ALA A 380 -17.09 38.26 -8.45
CA ALA A 380 -16.03 38.73 -9.36
C ALA A 380 -16.47 38.68 -10.83
N PRO A 381 -15.79 39.43 -11.73
CA PRO A 381 -15.89 39.19 -13.17
C PRO A 381 -15.64 37.73 -13.52
N SER A 382 -16.33 37.21 -14.53
CA SER A 382 -16.38 35.77 -14.85
C SER A 382 -15.02 35.15 -15.18
N HIS A 383 -14.13 35.92 -15.81
CA HIS A 383 -12.77 35.52 -16.20
C HIS A 383 -11.76 35.57 -15.03
N ASN A 384 -12.11 36.19 -13.91
CA ASN A 384 -11.19 36.39 -12.80
C ASN A 384 -11.13 35.12 -11.93
N ASN A 385 -9.93 34.71 -11.60
CA ASN A 385 -9.64 33.59 -10.70
C ASN A 385 -8.80 34.10 -9.54
N ALA A 386 -8.75 33.34 -8.45
CA ALA A 386 -7.83 33.60 -7.36
C ALA A 386 -7.08 32.33 -6.94
N VAL A 387 -5.93 32.51 -6.30
CA VAL A 387 -5.25 31.45 -5.57
C VAL A 387 -4.94 31.94 -4.16
N VAL A 388 -5.27 31.13 -3.17
CA VAL A 388 -4.92 31.34 -1.77
C VAL A 388 -3.73 30.45 -1.46
N MET A 389 -2.63 31.04 -1.04
CA MET A 389 -1.40 30.34 -0.63
C MET A 389 -1.18 30.58 0.86
N GLN A 390 -0.82 29.55 1.63
CA GLN A 390 -0.42 29.70 3.03
C GLN A 390 1.07 29.45 3.17
N ILE A 391 1.80 30.43 3.71
CA ILE A 391 3.21 30.28 4.11
C ILE A 391 3.30 30.71 5.57
N GLY A 392 3.72 29.78 6.44
CA GLY A 392 3.70 29.99 7.87
C GLY A 392 2.29 30.37 8.38
N ASN A 393 2.22 31.48 9.11
CA ASN A 393 0.97 31.98 9.72
C ASN A 393 0.22 32.98 8.82
N TYR A 394 0.52 33.04 7.52
CA TYR A 394 -0.05 34.05 6.63
C TYR A 394 -0.70 33.43 5.39
N PHE A 395 -1.82 34.01 4.98
CA PHE A 395 -2.44 33.78 3.68
C PHE A 395 -2.06 34.88 2.70
N PHE A 396 -1.70 34.47 1.49
CA PHE A 396 -1.45 35.33 0.34
C PHE A 396 -2.53 35.04 -0.70
N VAL A 397 -3.29 36.06 -1.07
CA VAL A 397 -4.38 35.96 -2.04
C VAL A 397 -3.96 36.69 -3.31
N GLU A 398 -3.72 35.91 -4.37
CA GLU A 398 -3.35 36.39 -5.69
C GLU A 398 -4.54 36.27 -6.64
N PHE A 399 -4.70 37.20 -7.58
CA PHE A 399 -5.79 37.21 -8.55
C PHE A 399 -5.23 37.19 -9.99
N SER A 400 -5.90 36.47 -10.88
CA SER A 400 -5.47 36.35 -12.28
C SER A 400 -5.68 37.64 -13.06
N GLY A 401 -6.72 38.43 -12.73
CA GLY A 401 -7.01 39.68 -13.42
C GLY A 401 -5.88 40.71 -13.32
N THR A 402 -5.63 41.42 -14.41
CA THR A 402 -4.59 42.47 -14.50
C THR A 402 -4.85 43.63 -13.53
N GLY A 403 -3.77 44.23 -13.01
CA GLY A 403 -3.84 45.37 -12.09
C GLY A 403 -4.26 45.03 -10.65
N ASN A 404 -4.50 43.75 -10.33
CA ASN A 404 -4.73 43.32 -8.96
C ASN A 404 -3.44 43.27 -8.14
N ALA A 405 -3.57 43.59 -6.85
CA ALA A 405 -2.51 43.42 -5.85
C ALA A 405 -2.66 42.04 -5.19
N CYS A 406 -1.56 41.50 -4.67
CA CYS A 406 -1.61 40.39 -3.73
C CYS A 406 -2.03 40.92 -2.35
N TYR A 407 -2.96 40.25 -1.67
CA TYR A 407 -3.44 40.62 -0.34
C TYR A 407 -2.94 39.63 0.70
N VAL A 408 -2.41 40.15 1.80
CA VAL A 408 -1.85 39.34 2.89
C VAL A 408 -2.75 39.40 4.12
N TYR A 409 -3.07 38.24 4.69
CA TYR A 409 -3.85 38.12 5.91
C TYR A 409 -3.16 37.21 6.92
N GLU A 410 -3.34 37.46 8.22
CA GLU A 410 -2.97 36.50 9.25
C GLU A 410 -3.93 35.29 9.19
N ALA A 411 -3.40 34.07 9.11
CA ALA A 411 -4.18 32.88 8.83
C ALA A 411 -5.22 32.56 9.92
N ILE A 412 -4.91 32.89 11.19
CA ILE A 412 -5.79 32.66 12.34
C ILE A 412 -6.90 33.73 12.41
N LYS A 413 -6.60 34.97 12.01
CA LYS A 413 -7.54 36.11 12.06
C LYS A 413 -8.11 36.46 10.68
N SER A 414 -8.00 35.54 9.72
CA SER A 414 -8.42 35.75 8.34
C SER A 414 -9.91 36.07 8.30
N PRO A 415 -10.35 37.05 7.48
CA PRO A 415 -11.77 37.38 7.36
C PRO A 415 -12.58 36.32 6.62
N PHE A 416 -11.94 35.27 6.11
CA PHE A 416 -12.56 34.17 5.39
C PHE A 416 -11.97 32.83 5.81
N ASN A 417 -12.79 31.78 5.68
CA ASN A 417 -12.34 30.40 5.80
C ASN A 417 -11.94 29.89 4.40
N PRO A 418 -10.65 29.63 4.13
CA PRO A 418 -10.21 29.19 2.81
C PRO A 418 -10.80 27.84 2.40
N ASP A 419 -11.31 27.03 3.34
CA ASP A 419 -11.84 25.71 3.05
C ASP A 419 -13.31 25.71 2.56
N LYS A 420 -13.96 26.89 2.46
CA LYS A 420 -15.31 27.01 1.89
C LYS A 420 -15.32 26.59 0.43
N SER A 421 -16.36 25.87 0.01
CA SER A 421 -16.59 25.50 -1.39
C SER A 421 -16.87 26.72 -2.29
N GLN A 422 -17.35 27.82 -1.71
CA GLN A 422 -17.57 29.10 -2.37
C GLN A 422 -16.95 30.22 -1.54
N LEU A 423 -16.18 31.08 -2.19
CA LEU A 423 -15.52 32.25 -1.61
C LEU A 423 -15.93 33.48 -2.41
N GLU A 424 -16.32 34.54 -1.71
CA GLU A 424 -16.73 35.79 -2.38
C GLU A 424 -15.54 36.72 -2.60
N LEU A 425 -15.52 37.45 -3.71
CA LEU A 425 -14.48 38.46 -3.98
C LEU A 425 -14.35 39.46 -2.83
N GLY A 426 -15.48 39.89 -2.27
CA GLY A 426 -15.52 40.81 -1.14
C GLY A 426 -14.96 40.23 0.16
N GLU A 427 -14.86 38.91 0.30
CA GLU A 427 -14.17 38.24 1.41
C GLU A 427 -12.65 38.17 1.16
N LEU A 428 -12.26 37.87 -0.08
CA LEU A 428 -10.86 37.69 -0.49
C LEU A 428 -10.10 39.01 -0.68
N LYS A 429 -10.81 40.10 -1.00
CA LYS A 429 -10.27 41.43 -1.30
C LYS A 429 -10.77 42.46 -0.29
N GLN A 430 -10.24 42.43 0.94
CA GLN A 430 -10.57 43.35 2.04
C GLN A 430 -9.37 44.22 2.44
N PRO A 431 -9.06 45.32 1.72
CA PRO A 431 -7.94 46.19 2.03
C PRO A 431 -7.84 46.65 3.50
N PRO A 432 -8.95 46.99 4.21
CA PRO A 432 -8.87 47.42 5.60
C PRO A 432 -8.48 46.32 6.60
N ARG A 433 -8.63 45.05 6.24
CA ARG A 433 -8.29 43.89 7.08
C ARG A 433 -7.03 43.17 6.63
N ALA A 434 -6.48 43.54 5.47
CA ALA A 434 -5.23 43.00 4.98
C ALA A 434 -4.05 43.63 5.75
N LEU A 435 -3.10 42.80 6.16
CA LEU A 435 -1.83 43.24 6.75
C LEU A 435 -1.00 44.00 5.72
N ALA A 436 -1.02 43.54 4.47
CA ALA A 436 -0.33 44.16 3.37
C ALA A 436 -1.14 44.06 2.07
N ARG A 437 -1.02 45.08 1.23
CA ARG A 437 -1.51 45.11 -0.15
C ARG A 437 -0.32 45.29 -1.09
N MET A 438 0.17 44.18 -1.60
CA MET A 438 1.42 44.09 -2.33
C MET A 438 1.17 44.29 -3.84
N ARG A 439 1.62 45.41 -4.39
CA ARG A 439 1.35 45.82 -5.78
C ARG A 439 2.43 45.31 -6.72
N HIS A 440 2.02 44.81 -7.89
CA HIS A 440 2.90 44.37 -8.97
C HIS A 440 3.49 45.54 -9.80
N SER A 441 4.06 46.56 -9.13
CA SER A 441 4.65 47.73 -9.80
C SER A 441 5.86 48.32 -9.04
N PRO A 442 6.93 48.73 -9.75
CA PRO A 442 7.12 48.62 -11.20
C PRO A 442 7.40 47.17 -11.63
N ALA A 443 7.10 46.85 -12.90
CA ALA A 443 7.40 45.54 -13.48
C ALA A 443 8.92 45.29 -13.54
N PRO A 444 9.39 44.05 -13.38
CA PRO A 444 10.80 43.72 -13.56
C PRO A 444 11.19 43.78 -15.04
N SER A 445 12.48 44.03 -15.32
CA SER A 445 13.06 44.03 -16.66
C SER A 445 13.14 42.62 -17.26
N SER A 446 13.09 41.58 -16.44
CA SER A 446 13.12 40.17 -16.83
C SER A 446 12.30 39.34 -15.85
N PRO A 447 11.54 38.32 -16.31
CA PRO A 447 10.70 37.49 -15.44
C PRO A 447 11.43 36.78 -14.29
N THR A 448 12.72 36.51 -14.45
CA THR A 448 13.52 35.76 -13.47
C THR A 448 14.46 36.64 -12.64
N ARG A 449 14.54 37.95 -12.92
CA ARG A 449 15.41 38.86 -12.19
C ARG A 449 14.65 39.45 -11.00
N ILE A 450 15.21 39.33 -9.80
CA ILE A 450 14.63 39.88 -8.57
C ILE A 450 14.85 41.39 -8.53
N GLU A 451 13.93 42.14 -9.13
CA GLU A 451 13.90 43.60 -9.14
C GLU A 451 12.46 44.12 -9.20
N GLY A 452 12.28 45.44 -9.19
CA GLY A 452 10.97 46.06 -9.23
C GLY A 452 10.08 45.60 -8.08
N TRP A 453 8.88 45.12 -8.39
CA TRP A 453 7.97 44.62 -7.36
C TRP A 453 8.44 43.31 -6.69
N LEU A 454 9.26 42.47 -7.34
CA LEU A 454 9.73 41.20 -6.76
C LEU A 454 10.59 41.46 -5.52
N SER A 455 11.50 42.46 -5.58
CA SER A 455 12.31 42.85 -4.42
C SER A 455 11.45 43.42 -3.29
N LYS A 456 10.41 44.20 -3.62
CA LYS A 456 9.48 44.71 -2.61
C LYS A 456 8.69 43.60 -1.94
N PHE A 457 8.38 42.53 -2.68
CA PHE A 457 7.74 41.35 -2.11
C PHE A 457 8.71 40.61 -1.19
N ASP A 458 9.97 40.44 -1.58
CA ASP A 458 11.00 39.83 -0.71
C ASP A 458 11.13 40.60 0.62
N ASP A 459 11.17 41.95 0.58
CA ASP A 459 11.22 42.80 1.79
C ASP A 459 9.99 42.58 2.69
N GLU A 460 8.79 42.49 2.10
CA GLU A 460 7.56 42.30 2.85
C GLU A 460 7.49 40.90 3.48
N LEU A 461 7.85 39.86 2.73
CA LEU A 461 7.92 38.50 3.26
C LEU A 461 8.96 38.41 4.38
N GLN A 462 10.10 39.09 4.24
CA GLN A 462 11.12 39.14 5.29
C GLN A 462 10.61 39.83 6.57
N ARG A 463 9.82 40.91 6.47
CA ARG A 463 9.16 41.54 7.63
C ARG A 463 8.19 40.60 8.34
N LEU A 464 7.56 39.69 7.60
CA LEU A 464 6.69 38.64 8.13
C LEU A 464 7.47 37.43 8.66
N GLY A 465 8.81 37.47 8.64
CA GLY A 465 9.69 36.38 9.07
C GLY A 465 9.80 35.22 8.07
N ILE A 466 9.42 35.45 6.81
CA ILE A 466 9.49 34.46 5.73
C ILE A 466 10.72 34.78 4.87
N SER A 467 11.68 33.85 4.84
CA SER A 467 12.86 33.92 3.98
C SER A 467 12.92 32.73 3.04
N ILE A 468 13.63 32.85 1.92
CA ILE A 468 13.84 31.71 1.03
C ILE A 468 14.76 30.71 1.70
N GLN A 469 14.28 29.48 1.83
CA GLN A 469 15.10 28.38 2.30
C GLN A 469 15.88 27.83 1.12
N THR A 470 17.14 28.25 0.99
CA THR A 470 18.11 27.53 0.15
C THR A 470 18.46 26.24 0.87
N GLN A 471 18.19 25.09 0.23
CA GLN A 471 18.39 23.78 0.83
C GLN A 471 19.89 23.48 1.04
N SER A 472 20.40 23.81 2.22
CA SER A 472 21.59 23.18 2.80
C SER A 472 21.21 22.69 4.19
N GLY A 473 20.82 21.41 4.28
CA GLY A 473 20.45 20.73 5.52
C GLY A 473 19.13 21.22 6.11
N PHE A 474 18.13 20.35 6.13
CA PHE A 474 16.98 20.51 7.03
C PHE A 474 17.47 20.33 8.47
N GLY A 475 18.04 21.40 9.04
CA GLY A 475 18.03 21.60 10.47
C GLY A 475 16.57 21.83 10.91
N PRO A 476 16.20 21.42 12.12
CA PRO A 476 14.83 21.58 12.60
C PRO A 476 14.41 23.03 12.45
N TYR A 477 13.31 23.25 11.72
CA TYR A 477 12.64 24.54 11.60
C TYR A 477 12.60 25.21 12.97
N SER A 478 13.13 26.43 13.05
CA SER A 478 12.89 27.34 14.15
C SER A 478 11.41 27.73 14.13
N SER A 479 10.58 26.87 14.71
CA SER A 479 9.33 27.30 15.31
C SER A 479 9.66 28.43 16.29
N SER A 480 8.92 29.52 16.19
CA SER A 480 8.82 30.53 17.22
C SER A 480 8.81 29.85 18.59
N LYS A 481 9.84 30.12 19.41
CA LYS A 481 9.98 29.64 20.78
C LYS A 481 8.78 30.10 21.61
N GLN A 482 7.72 29.29 21.64
CA GLN A 482 7.15 28.93 22.93
C GLN A 482 8.02 27.77 23.42
N GLN A 483 8.82 28.01 24.46
CA GLN A 483 9.65 26.99 25.10
C GLN A 483 8.74 25.83 25.55
N LEU A 484 8.61 24.81 24.72
CA LEU A 484 8.27 23.47 25.17
C LEU A 484 9.54 22.94 25.83
N THR A 485 9.58 23.08 27.16
CA THR A 485 10.59 22.47 28.02
C THR A 485 10.63 20.96 27.75
N SER A 486 11.85 20.41 27.73
CA SER A 486 12.04 18.97 27.52
C SER A 486 11.25 18.15 28.55
N LEU A 487 10.81 16.93 28.22
CA LEU A 487 10.13 16.03 29.17
C LEU A 487 10.93 15.89 30.49
N ASP A 488 12.25 15.92 30.38
CA ASP A 488 13.18 15.87 31.50
C ASP A 488 13.13 17.13 32.38
N GLU A 489 12.92 18.32 31.80
CA GLU A 489 12.68 19.58 32.52
C GLU A 489 11.27 19.64 33.13
N GLN A 490 10.26 19.12 32.43
CA GLN A 490 8.88 19.03 32.94
C GLN A 490 8.80 18.11 34.15
N VAL A 491 9.48 16.96 34.09
CA VAL A 491 9.60 16.05 35.23
C VAL A 491 10.36 16.75 36.37
N ARG A 492 11.52 17.38 36.11
CA ARG A 492 12.28 18.10 37.16
C ARG A 492 11.45 19.20 37.83
N ASP A 493 10.64 19.94 37.09
CA ASP A 493 9.77 20.97 37.66
C ASP A 493 8.58 20.35 38.44
N ALA A 494 8.02 19.24 37.96
CA ALA A 494 6.90 18.55 38.61
C ALA A 494 7.28 17.87 39.93
N VAL A 495 8.51 17.34 40.05
CA VAL A 495 9.02 16.69 41.28
C VAL A 495 9.98 17.55 42.08
N LYS A 496 10.09 18.87 41.81
CA LYS A 496 11.01 19.78 42.53
C LYS A 496 10.83 19.82 44.05
N THR A 497 9.64 19.45 44.54
CA THR A 497 9.27 19.47 45.96
C THR A 497 9.45 18.13 46.67
N VAL A 498 9.85 17.06 45.96
CA VAL A 498 9.98 15.70 46.49
C VAL A 498 11.41 15.21 46.26
N ARG A 499 11.99 14.42 47.16
CA ARG A 499 13.27 13.76 46.88
C ARG A 499 13.06 12.62 45.89
N TYR A 500 13.83 12.59 44.81
CA TYR A 500 13.71 11.57 43.77
C TYR A 500 15.07 11.22 43.14
N LYS A 501 15.12 10.07 42.46
CA LYS A 501 16.22 9.61 41.60
C LYS A 501 15.71 9.36 40.19
N ILE A 502 16.50 9.74 39.19
CA ILE A 502 16.19 9.52 37.76
C ILE A 502 17.06 8.39 37.23
N HIS A 503 16.45 7.45 36.51
CA HIS A 503 17.13 6.43 35.72
C HIS A 503 16.72 6.56 34.25
N ASP A 504 17.66 6.92 33.38
CA ASP A 504 17.42 6.99 31.94
C ASP A 504 18.11 5.84 31.22
N SER A 505 17.31 4.90 30.70
CA SER A 505 17.79 3.74 29.94
C SER A 505 17.44 3.82 28.46
N ARG A 506 16.93 4.97 27.97
CA ARG A 506 16.43 5.13 26.58
C ARG A 506 17.49 4.85 25.53
N GLY A 507 18.75 5.23 25.78
CA GLY A 507 19.89 4.94 24.90
C GLY A 507 20.24 3.45 24.75
N LYS A 508 19.61 2.56 25.53
CA LYS A 508 19.76 1.11 25.47
C LYS A 508 18.44 0.38 25.16
N GLY A 509 17.44 1.10 24.66
CA GLY A 509 16.09 0.57 24.38
C GLY A 509 15.19 0.42 25.61
N GLY A 510 15.56 1.01 26.75
CA GLY A 510 14.77 1.02 27.99
C GLY A 510 13.93 2.29 28.20
N ALA A 511 13.30 2.43 29.36
CA ALA A 511 12.43 3.56 29.70
C ALA A 511 13.14 4.65 30.54
N PHE A 512 12.51 5.83 30.63
CA PHE A 512 12.86 6.89 31.58
C PHE A 512 12.05 6.69 32.86
N GLN A 513 12.72 6.47 33.99
CA GLN A 513 12.10 6.15 35.27
C GLN A 513 12.43 7.21 36.33
N VAL A 514 11.44 7.59 37.12
CA VAL A 514 11.56 8.50 38.26
C VAL A 514 11.19 7.73 39.52
N HIS A 515 12.15 7.55 40.41
CA HIS A 515 11.95 6.86 41.68
C HIS A 515 11.85 7.91 42.79
N LEU A 516 10.68 8.05 43.41
CA LEU A 516 10.48 8.96 44.54
C LEU A 516 11.02 8.29 45.81
N ASP A 517 11.84 8.99 46.60
CA ASP A 517 12.25 8.50 47.91
C ASP A 517 11.04 8.64 48.85
N SER A 518 10.55 7.54 49.42
CA SER A 518 9.44 7.56 50.38
C SER A 518 9.80 8.43 51.58
N HIS A 519 9.04 9.51 51.80
CA HIS A 519 9.04 10.22 53.07
C HIS A 519 7.76 9.89 53.84
N ASP A 520 7.95 9.57 55.13
CA ASP A 520 6.99 9.17 56.15
C ASP A 520 5.69 10.00 56.21
N PRO A 521 4.57 9.41 56.68
CA PRO A 521 3.26 10.05 56.68
C PRO A 521 3.19 11.25 57.64
N PRO A 522 2.37 12.28 57.33
CA PRO A 522 2.23 13.45 58.19
C PRO A 522 1.32 13.18 59.42
N LEU A 523 1.69 13.82 60.54
CA LEU A 523 0.85 14.07 61.72
C LEU A 523 -0.26 15.09 61.43
#